data_AF-A0A258R064-F1
#
_entry.id   AF-A0A258R064-F1
#
_cell.length_a   1.000
_cell.length_b   1.000
_cell.length_c   1.000
_cell.angle_alpha   90.00
_cell.angle_beta   90.00
_cell.angle_gamma   90.00
#
_symmetry.space_group_name_H-M   'P 1'
#
loop_
_entity.id
_entity.type
_entity.pdbx_description
1 polymer ?
#
loop_
_entity_poly.entity_id
_entity_poly.type
_entity_poly.pdbx_seq_one_letter_code
_entity_poly.pdbx_strand_id
1 'polypeptide(L)'
;MLGMLIIAHAPLASALKSVAQHTFPDCAVTVETLDVSPHVSVEQVESDGRELLAQISAREVLILTDVFGATPCNIAQRLAAECDS
;
A
#
# COMPACT_ATOMS: atom_id res chain seq x y z
N MET A 1 -13.09 -4.83 10.37
CA MET A 1 -13.11 -3.86 9.25
C MET A 1 -11.88 -4.16 8.40
N LEU A 2 -11.99 -4.11 7.08
CA LEU A 2 -10.89 -4.34 6.14
C LEU A 2 -10.03 -3.08 6.08
N GLY A 3 -8.71 -3.23 6.21
CA GLY A 3 -7.76 -2.16 5.92
C GLY A 3 -7.34 -2.19 4.45
N MET A 4 -6.91 -1.07 3.89
CA MET A 4 -6.45 -1.01 2.51
C MET A 4 -5.09 -0.31 2.44
N LEU A 5 -4.19 -0.89 1.66
CA LEU A 5 -2.88 -0.31 1.35
C LEU A 5 -2.69 -0.30 -0.17
N ILE A 6 -2.43 0.87 -0.75
CA ILE A 6 -2.10 0.99 -2.17
C ILE A 6 -0.59 1.17 -2.31
N ILE A 7 0.08 0.27 -3.02
CA ILE A 7 1.51 0.36 -3.32
C ILE A 7 1.67 0.50 -4.84
N ALA A 8 2.19 1.62 -5.31
CA ALA A 8 2.34 1.88 -6.74
C ALA A 8 3.57 2.76 -7.00
N HIS A 9 4.02 2.86 -8.25
CA HIS A 9 5.09 3.81 -8.59
C HIS A 9 4.67 5.25 -8.30
N ALA A 10 5.61 6.04 -7.78
CA ALA A 10 5.34 7.43 -7.46
C ALA A 10 4.93 8.23 -8.72
N PRO A 11 3.89 9.09 -8.66
CA PRO A 11 3.04 9.43 -7.50
C PRO A 11 1.63 8.79 -7.58
N LEU A 12 1.50 7.58 -8.13
CA LEU A 12 0.21 6.98 -8.44
C LEU A 12 -0.59 6.60 -7.19
N ALA A 13 0.05 6.09 -6.13
CA ALA A 13 -0.66 5.62 -4.94
C ALA A 13 -1.34 6.79 -4.22
N SER A 14 -0.59 7.87 -3.97
CA SER A 14 -1.13 9.09 -3.35
C SER A 14 -2.20 9.76 -4.22
N ALA A 15 -2.04 9.78 -5.54
CA ALA A 15 -3.05 10.31 -6.45
C ALA A 15 -4.38 9.55 -6.35
N LEU A 16 -4.34 8.21 -6.28
CA LEU A 16 -5.54 7.40 -6.10
C LEU A 16 -6.24 7.66 -4.77
N LYS A 17 -5.49 7.80 -3.66
CA LYS A 17 -6.05 8.18 -2.36
C LYS A 17 -6.69 9.57 -2.39
N SER A 18 -6.08 10.54 -3.07
CA SER A 18 -6.65 11.87 -3.23
C SER A 18 -7.99 11.83 -3.98
N VAL A 19 -8.10 11.04 -5.06
CA VAL A 19 -9.36 10.86 -5.80
C VAL A 19 -10.42 10.18 -4.92
N ALA A 20 -10.04 9.13 -4.18
CA ALA A 20 -10.94 8.44 -3.27
C ALA A 20 -11.44 9.37 -2.16
N GLN A 21 -10.58 10.21 -1.59
CA GLN A 21 -10.92 11.21 -0.59
C GLN A 21 -11.92 12.25 -1.12
N HIS A 22 -11.71 12.70 -2.35
CA HIS A 22 -12.59 13.69 -2.98
C HIS A 22 -13.97 13.12 -3.30
N THR A 23 -14.04 11.86 -3.71
CA THR A 23 -15.28 11.21 -4.15
C THR A 23 -16.04 10.52 -3.02
N PHE A 24 -15.33 10.01 -2.01
CA PHE A 24 -15.86 9.25 -0.87
C PHE A 24 -15.17 9.65 0.45
N PRO A 25 -15.57 10.78 1.06
CA PRO A 25 -14.92 11.33 2.25
C PRO A 25 -14.82 10.34 3.43
N ASP A 26 -15.81 9.47 3.59
CA ASP A 26 -15.86 8.49 4.69
C ASP A 26 -14.97 7.25 4.46
N CYS A 27 -14.63 6.92 3.20
CA CYS A 27 -13.75 5.79 2.87
C CYS A 27 -12.25 6.14 2.98
N ALA A 28 -11.92 7.43 2.94
CA ALA A 28 -10.56 7.94 3.04
C ALA A 28 -9.78 7.45 4.26
N VAL A 29 -10.49 7.25 5.37
CA VAL A 29 -9.93 7.00 6.70
C VAL A 29 -9.29 5.61 6.80
N THR A 30 -9.60 4.71 5.86
CA THR A 30 -9.16 3.31 5.90
C THR A 30 -8.14 2.95 4.81
N VAL A 31 -7.66 3.93 4.03
CA VAL A 31 -6.75 3.70 2.90
C VAL A 31 -5.40 4.32 3.19
N GLU A 32 -4.38 3.48 3.33
CA GLU A 32 -2.98 3.89 3.33
C GLU A 32 -2.35 3.76 1.94
N THR A 33 -1.28 4.52 1.71
CA THR A 33 -0.61 4.59 0.40
C THR A 33 0.90 4.60 0.55
N LEU A 34 1.58 3.90 -0.34
CA LEU A 34 3.03 3.88 -0.48
C LEU A 34 3.42 4.14 -1.94
N ASP A 35 4.05 5.27 -2.19
CA ASP A 35 4.61 5.62 -3.49
C ASP A 35 6.05 5.12 -3.62
N VAL A 36 6.29 4.27 -4.61
CA VAL A 36 7.60 3.67 -4.89
C VAL A 36 8.38 4.60 -5.82
N SER A 37 9.36 5.29 -5.25
CA SER A 37 10.29 6.14 -6.02
C SER A 37 11.41 5.29 -6.65
N PRO A 38 11.84 5.60 -7.89
CA PRO A 38 12.92 4.87 -8.56
C PRO A 38 14.29 4.98 -7.87
N HIS A 39 14.43 5.91 -6.92
CA HIS A 39 15.69 6.15 -6.19
C HIS A 39 15.76 5.40 -4.85
N VAL A 40 14.69 4.73 -4.45
CA VAL A 40 14.59 4.04 -3.16
C VAL A 40 14.87 2.55 -3.38
N SER A 41 15.62 1.93 -2.48
CA SER A 41 15.91 0.50 -2.57
C SER A 41 14.66 -0.32 -2.25
N VAL A 42 14.61 -1.55 -2.75
CA VAL A 42 13.49 -2.47 -2.49
C VAL A 42 13.33 -2.74 -0.99
N GLU A 43 14.44 -2.85 -0.28
CA GLU A 43 14.47 -3.12 1.17
C GLU A 43 13.86 -1.95 1.96
N GLN A 44 14.12 -0.71 1.54
CA GLN A 44 13.55 0.45 2.19
C GLN A 44 12.04 0.51 1.96
N VAL A 45 11.58 0.31 0.72
CA VAL A 45 10.14 0.29 0.40
C VAL A 45 9.41 -0.85 1.14
N GLU A 46 10.06 -2.01 1.28
CA GLU A 46 9.53 -3.12 2.06
C GLU A 46 9.41 -2.74 3.55
N SER A 47 10.43 -2.12 4.13
CA SER A 47 10.38 -1.59 5.50
C SER A 47 9.23 -0.60 5.70
N ASP A 48 9.10 0.37 4.81
CA ASP A 48 8.05 1.38 4.86
C ASP A 48 6.66 0.73 4.76
N GLY A 49 6.51 -0.28 3.89
CA GLY A 49 5.28 -1.06 3.76
C GLY A 49 4.90 -1.80 5.03
N ARG A 50 5.88 -2.35 5.76
CA ARG A 50 5.65 -3.02 7.06
C ARG A 50 5.19 -2.05 8.13
N GLU A 51 5.82 -0.89 8.19
CA GLU A 51 5.44 0.17 9.13
C GLU A 51 4.00 0.64 8.88
N LEU A 52 3.60 0.79 7.61
CA LEU A 52 2.22 1.14 7.23
C LEU A 52 1.24 0.03 7.60
N LEU A 53 1.56 -1.25 7.33
CA LEU A 53 0.70 -2.36 7.72
C LEU A 53 0.50 -2.44 9.24
N ALA A 54 1.55 -2.17 10.03
CA ALA A 54 1.46 -2.14 11.48
C ALA A 54 0.58 -0.99 12.02
N GLN A 55 0.46 0.11 11.27
CA GLN A 55 -0.41 1.24 11.62
C GLN A 55 -1.89 0.96 11.31
N ILE A 56 -2.17 0.07 10.35
CA ILE A 56 -3.53 -0.29 9.98
C ILE A 56 -4.13 -1.18 11.08
N SER A 57 -5.03 -0.61 11.89
CA SER A 57 -5.78 -1.34 12.92
C SER A 57 -6.93 -2.16 12.32
N ALA A 58 -6.59 -3.12 11.45
CA ALA A 58 -7.53 -4.02 10.79
C ALA A 58 -7.10 -5.48 10.94
N ARG A 59 -8.07 -6.40 10.96
CA ARG A 59 -7.81 -7.85 11.02
C ARG A 59 -7.38 -8.43 9.67
N GLU A 60 -7.82 -7.80 8.60
CA GLU A 60 -7.53 -8.18 7.21
C GLU A 60 -7.13 -6.91 6.47
N VAL A 61 -6.12 -7.01 5.61
CA VAL A 61 -5.65 -5.90 4.79
C VAL A 61 -5.65 -6.31 3.32
N LEU A 62 -6.25 -5.46 2.48
CA LEU A 62 -6.17 -5.58 1.03
C LEU A 62 -5.03 -4.69 0.51
N ILE A 63 -4.04 -5.31 -0.14
CA ILE A 63 -2.96 -4.59 -0.81
C ILE A 63 -3.28 -4.47 -2.30
N LEU A 64 -3.38 -3.24 -2.82
CA LEU A 64 -3.58 -2.93 -4.23
C LEU A 64 -2.27 -2.48 -4.86
N THR A 65 -1.99 -2.98 -6.06
CA THR A 65 -0.78 -2.60 -6.82
C THR A 65 -1.11 -2.19 -8.24
N ASP A 66 -0.22 -1.41 -8.85
CA ASP A 66 -0.41 -0.83 -10.16
C ASP A 66 -0.18 -1.84 -11.31
N VAL A 67 0.97 -2.52 -11.29
CA VAL A 67 1.42 -3.38 -12.39
C VAL A 67 1.95 -4.69 -11.83
N PHE A 68 1.39 -5.79 -12.31
CA PHE A 68 1.83 -7.13 -11.94
C PHE A 68 3.29 -7.38 -12.32
N GLY A 69 4.06 -7.97 -11.40
CA GLY A 69 5.48 -8.31 -11.60
C GLY A 69 6.46 -7.14 -11.43
N ALA A 70 5.97 -5.91 -11.25
CA ALA A 70 6.81 -4.77 -10.94
C ALA A 70 7.21 -4.72 -9.45
N THR A 71 8.15 -3.85 -9.10
CA THR A 71 8.63 -3.66 -7.72
C THR A 71 7.49 -3.52 -6.69
N PRO A 72 6.45 -2.69 -6.92
CA PRO A 72 5.31 -2.62 -6.01
C PRO A 72 4.61 -3.97 -5.77
N CYS A 73 4.34 -4.72 -6.84
CA CYS A 73 3.68 -6.03 -6.78
C CYS A 73 4.53 -7.07 -6.03
N ASN A 74 5.83 -7.11 -6.30
CA ASN A 74 6.74 -8.05 -5.63
C ASN A 74 6.85 -7.76 -4.14
N ILE A 75 6.89 -6.48 -3.75
CA ILE A 75 6.89 -6.08 -2.34
C ILE A 75 5.57 -6.45 -1.68
N ALA A 76 4.43 -6.14 -2.30
CA ALA A 76 3.11 -6.53 -1.79
C ALA A 76 2.99 -8.03 -1.52
N GLN A 77 3.53 -8.88 -2.40
CA GLN A 77 3.55 -10.34 -2.21
C GLN A 77 4.40 -10.76 -1.00
N ARG A 78 5.58 -10.14 -0.80
CA ARG A 78 6.42 -10.41 0.38
C ARG A 78 5.73 -10.03 1.67
N LEU A 79 5.10 -8.86 1.69
CA LEU A 79 4.34 -8.38 2.84
C LEU A 79 3.16 -9.31 3.18
N ALA A 80 2.42 -9.77 2.16
CA ALA A 80 1.28 -10.66 2.33
C ALA A 80 1.69 -12.06 2.84
N ALA A 81 2.80 -12.61 2.34
CA ALA A 81 3.26 -13.95 2.71
C ALA A 81 3.57 -14.11 4.21
N GLU A 82 3.88 -13.02 4.91
CA GLU A 82 4.18 -13.04 6.34
C GLU A 82 2.94 -12.93 7.24
N CYS A 83 1.83 -12.42 6.73
CA CYS A 83 0.57 -12.34 7.48
C CYS A 83 -0.15 -13.69 7.58
N ASP A 84 0.22 -14.67 6.74
CA ASP A 84 -0.33 -16.03 6.75
C ASP A 84 0.39 -16.97 7.74
N SER A 85 1.37 -16.46 8.51
CA SER A 85 2.16 -17.20 9.51
C SER A 85 1.73 -16.91 10.95
#